data_AF-A0A2D6F1T2-F1
#
_entry.id   AF-A0A2D6F1T2-F1
#
_cell.length_a   1.000
_cell.length_b   1.000
_cell.length_c   1.000
_cell.angle_alpha   90.00
_cell.angle_beta   90.00
_cell.angle_gamma   90.00
#
_symmetry.space_group_name_H-M   'P 1'
#
loop_
_entity.id
_entity.type
_entity.pdbx_description
1 polymer ?
#
loop_
_entity_poly.entity_id
_entity_poly.type
_entity_poly.pdbx_seq_one_letter_code
_entity_poly.pdbx_strand_id
1 'polypeptide(L)' 'MGLFDIFKNSDSIVVKQGTSKGPGKPKVAITIGDIKRGRVVDTNGYSSDIVLFLRASKVKRESLS' A
#
# COMPACT_ATOMS: atom_id res chain seq x y z
N MET A 1 6.46 9.72 25.61
CA MET A 1 6.27 9.57 24.15
C MET A 1 7.44 8.73 23.64
N GLY A 2 7.20 7.45 23.41
CA GLY A 2 8.26 6.45 23.23
C GLY A 2 8.66 6.29 21.77
N LEU A 3 9.90 5.84 21.54
CA LEU A 3 10.44 5.46 20.23
C LEU A 3 9.55 4.43 19.48
N PHE A 4 8.75 3.65 20.21
CA PHE A 4 7.79 2.69 19.68
C PHE A 4 6.45 3.31 19.22
N ASP A 5 6.12 4.55 19.58
CA ASP A 5 4.90 5.22 19.09
C ASP A 5 5.03 5.61 17.60
N ILE A 6 6.26 5.73 17.08
CA ILE A 6 6.53 5.98 15.65
C ILE A 6 6.04 4.79 14.77
N PHE A 7 6.05 3.57 15.30
CA PHE A 7 5.55 2.39 14.58
C PHE A 7 4.04 2.15 14.74
N LYS A 8 3.39 2.78 15.72
CA LYS A 8 1.97 2.54 16.00
C LYS A 8 1.02 3.21 15.02
N ASN A 9 1.43 4.29 14.35
CA ASN A 9 0.59 4.98 13.38
C ASN A 9 1.20 4.93 11.96
N SER A 10 1.40 3.70 11.48
CA SER A 10 1.94 3.43 10.15
C SER A 10 0.94 3.67 9.02
N ASP A 11 -0.33 3.95 9.34
CA ASP A 11 -1.41 4.02 8.35
C ASP A 11 -1.26 5.19 7.37
N SER A 12 -0.55 6.26 7.74
CA SER A 12 -0.29 7.42 6.87
C SER A 12 0.93 7.26 5.95
N ILE A 13 1.72 6.20 6.12
CA ILE A 13 2.94 5.98 5.34
C ILE A 13 2.55 5.65 3.90
N VAL A 14 3.00 6.48 2.96
CA VAL A 14 2.85 6.24 1.52
C VAL A 14 3.85 5.17 1.08
N VAL A 15 3.34 4.07 0.53
CA VAL A 15 4.16 2.95 0.08
C VAL A 15 4.26 2.85 -1.43
N LYS A 16 3.31 3.45 -2.15
CA LYS A 16 3.31 3.43 -3.62
C LYS A 16 2.54 4.62 -4.15
N GLN A 17 2.88 5.06 -5.35
CA GLN A 17 2.04 5.95 -6.13
C GLN A 17 1.58 5.21 -7.39
N GLY A 18 0.28 5.28 -7.68
CA GLY A 18 -0.32 4.65 -8.85
C GLY A 18 -1.15 5.66 -9.63
N THR A 19 -1.29 5.47 -10.95
CA THR A 19 -2.29 6.20 -11.73
C THR A 19 -3.62 5.48 -11.61
N SER A 20 -4.68 6.22 -11.25
CA SER A 20 -6.05 5.73 -11.39
C SER A 20 -6.30 5.27 -12.84
N LYS A 21 -7.10 4.22 -13.04
CA LYS A 21 -7.35 3.66 -14.38
C LYS A 21 -8.03 4.72 -15.27
N GLY A 22 -7.24 5.36 -16.14
CA GLY A 22 -7.73 6.32 -17.14
C GLY A 22 -6.60 7.25 -17.64
N PRO A 23 -6.52 7.56 -18.95
CA PRO A 23 -5.55 8.52 -19.46
C PRO A 23 -5.74 9.90 -18.81
N GLY A 24 -4.65 10.51 -18.34
CA GLY A 24 -4.65 11.86 -17.74
C GLY A 24 -5.09 11.94 -16.27
N LYS A 25 -5.35 10.83 -15.58
CA LYS A 25 -5.73 10.84 -14.16
C LYS A 25 -4.53 11.15 -13.25
N PRO A 26 -4.73 11.91 -12.16
CA PRO A 26 -3.66 12.23 -11.22
C PRO A 26 -3.10 10.96 -10.55
N LYS A 27 -1.82 11.03 -10.17
CA LYS A 27 -1.19 9.97 -9.38
C LYS A 27 -1.78 9.98 -7.98
N VAL A 28 -2.28 8.83 -7.55
CA VAL A 28 -2.84 8.60 -6.22
C VAL A 28 -1.76 8.02 -5.32
N ALA A 29 -1.57 8.62 -4.15
CA ALA A 29 -0.73 8.07 -3.10
C ALA A 29 -1.46 6.94 -2.39
N ILE A 30 -0.86 5.75 -2.36
CA ILE A 30 -1.39 4.56 -1.68
C ILE A 30 -0.67 4.44 -0.35
N THR A 31 -1.42 4.50 0.74
CA THR A 31 -0.90 4.36 2.09
C THR A 31 -0.99 2.93 2.62
N ILE A 32 -0.28 2.62 3.71
CA ILE A 32 -0.45 1.35 4.43
C ILE A 32 -1.89 1.20 4.93
N GLY A 33 -2.52 2.29 5.37
CA GLY A 33 -3.93 2.28 5.79
C GLY A 33 -4.86 1.87 4.66
N ASP A 34 -4.61 2.34 3.44
CA ASP A 34 -5.40 1.96 2.26
C ASP A 34 -5.21 0.48 1.91
N ILE A 35 -3.98 -0.03 2.01
CA ILE A 35 -3.69 -1.45 1.81
C ILE A 35 -4.43 -2.31 2.84
N LYS A 36 -4.42 -1.94 4.12
CA LYS A 36 -5.16 -2.65 5.17
C LYS A 36 -6.68 -2.67 4.91
N ARG A 37 -7.22 -1.59 4.34
CA ARG A 37 -8.63 -1.47 3.96
C ARG A 37 -8.96 -2.17 2.63
N GLY A 38 -7.95 -2.55 1.85
CA GLY A 38 -8.11 -3.17 0.53
C GLY A 38 -8.63 -2.22 -0.56
N ARG A 39 -8.70 -0.91 -0.30
CA ARG A 39 -9.20 0.09 -1.27
C ARG A 39 -8.54 1.44 -1.07
N VAL A 40 -8.37 2.18 -2.17
CA VAL A 40 -7.89 3.58 -2.19
C VAL A 40 -8.90 4.47 -2.89
N VAL A 41 -9.05 5.71 -2.41
CA VAL A 41 -9.95 6.71 -3.00
C VAL A 41 -9.12 7.89 -3.50
N ASP A 42 -9.30 8.25 -4.77
CA ASP A 42 -8.64 9.42 -5.38
C ASP A 42 -9.26 10.74 -4.90
N THR A 43 -8.60 11.86 -5.15
CA THR A 43 -9.09 13.23 -4.87
C THR A 43 -10.44 13.53 -5.52
N ASN A 44 -10.75 12.85 -6.63
CA ASN A 44 -12.01 12.94 -7.35
C ASN A 44 -13.11 12.01 -6.80
N GLY A 45 -12.86 11.27 -5.71
CA GLY A 45 -13.82 10.34 -5.11
C GLY A 45 -13.91 8.96 -5.76
N TYR A 46 -13.08 8.66 -6.76
CA TYR A 46 -13.05 7.33 -7.38
C TYR A 46 -12.39 6.30 -6.46
N SER A 47 -13.10 5.22 -6.16
CA SER A 47 -12.59 4.08 -5.41
C SER A 47 -11.92 3.06 -6.33
N SER A 48 -10.77 2.55 -5.94
CA SER A 48 -10.06 1.46 -6.60
C SER A 48 -9.67 0.39 -5.58
N ASP A 49 -9.89 -0.88 -5.94
CA ASP A 49 -9.48 -2.01 -5.09
C ASP A 49 -7.96 -2.21 -5.18
N ILE A 50 -7.36 -2.51 -4.03
CA ILE A 50 -5.94 -2.85 -3.92
C ILE A 50 -5.83 -4.36 -3.87
N VAL A 51 -5.22 -4.93 -4.91
CA VAL A 51 -4.93 -6.37 -4.98
C VAL A 51 -3.44 -6.59 -4.76
N LEU A 52 -3.09 -7.31 -3.69
CA LEU A 52 -1.72 -7.74 -3.40
C LEU A 52 -1.49 -9.12 -4.00
N PHE A 53 -0.53 -9.23 -4.92
CA PHE A 53 -0.07 -10.52 -5.42
C PHE A 53 1.13 -10.97 -4.62
N LEU A 54 0.96 -12.02 -3.82
CA LEU A 54 2.09 -12.73 -3.23
C LEU A 54 2.72 -13.59 -4.31
N ARG A 55 3.93 -13.22 -4.72
CA ARG A 55 4.75 -14.06 -5.60
C ARG A 55 5.64 -14.95 -4.74
N ALA A 56 5.64 -16.25 -5.01
CA ALA A 56 6.63 -17.14 -4.41
C ALA A 56 8.06 -16.64 -4.70
N SER A 57 8.89 -16.56 -3.66
CA SER A 57 10.30 -16.23 -3.81
C SER A 57 10.96 -17.26 -4.72
N LYS A 58 11.68 -16.79 -5.76
CA LYS A 58 12.49 -17.68 -6.61
C LYS A 58 13.64 -18.32 -5.84
N VAL A 59 14.08 -17.67 -4.76
CA VAL A 59 15.13 -18.19 -3.89
C VAL A 59 14.45 -19.06 -2.84
N LYS A 60 14.79 -20.36 -2.85
CA LYS A 60 14.43 -21.31 -1.79
C LYS A 60 15.07 -20.77 -0.52
N ARG A 61 14.27 -20.25 0.40
CA ARG A 61 14.75 -19.93 1.76
C ARG A 61 14.99 -21.28 2.41
N GLU A 62 16.21 -21.80 2.31
CA GLU A 62 16.64 -22.86 3.20
C GLU A 62 16.44 -22.32 4.61
N SER A 63 15.64 -23.05 5.37
CA SER A 63 15.19 -22.71 6.71
C SER A 63 16.34 -22.13 7.53
N LEU A 64 16.14 -20.92 8.06
CA LEU A 64 16.83 -20.50 9.26
C LEU A 64 16.39 -21.49 10.35
N SER A 65 17.20 -22.52 10.55
CA SER A 65 17.13 -23.47 11.66
C SER A 65 17.42 -22.78 12.98
#